data_AF-N1UQM9-F1
#
_entry.id   AF-N1UQM9-F1
#
_cell.length_a   1.000
_cell.length_b   1.000
_cell.length_c   1.000
_cell.angle_alpha   90.00
_cell.angle_beta   90.00
_cell.angle_gamma   90.00
#
_symmetry.space_group_name_H-M   'P 1'
#
loop_
_entity.id
_entity.type
_entity.pdbx_description
1 polymer ?
#
loop_
_entity_poly.entity_id
_entity_poly.type
_entity_poly.pdbx_seq_one_letter_code
_entity_poly.pdbx_strand_id
1 'polypeptide(L)'
;MFFGKNIVIGPKYFLGAGALFGFLLALIGLLFPEREILLSDTVAEVNGNYIKKDEYFRTLTALSSDSKNPITEEARANVLERLIEEELLVQRGLELGFAREDRLIRASIVRAVIQSIISENVSEKPNVLELRSYFLLNRDKFLKTSRYQVMVYQQSDEVSATRISKELREAGRTMAPNVYYIPNTLLPLRKLFGLFRSGCGFGFGKFKIRRSI
;
A
#
# COMPACT_ATOMS: atom_id res chain seq x y z
N MET A 1 -66.34 20.57 44.46
CA MET A 1 -65.67 19.88 45.58
C MET A 1 -65.23 18.51 45.10
N PHE A 2 -63.97 18.32 44.67
CA PHE A 2 -63.29 17.03 44.71
C PHE A 2 -61.77 17.28 44.62
N PHE A 3 -61.19 17.23 45.82
CA PHE A 3 -59.80 17.09 46.22
C PHE A 3 -58.72 16.96 45.13
N GLY A 4 -57.82 17.95 45.12
CA GLY A 4 -56.48 17.82 44.55
C GLY A 4 -55.69 16.73 45.28
N LYS A 5 -55.27 15.71 44.53
CA LYS A 5 -54.27 14.74 44.96
C LYS A 5 -52.90 15.40 44.87
N ASN A 6 -52.37 15.85 46.00
CA ASN A 6 -50.95 16.18 46.14
C ASN A 6 -50.15 14.88 46.01
N ILE A 7 -49.56 14.65 44.85
CA ILE A 7 -48.63 13.55 44.62
C ILE A 7 -47.34 13.93 45.34
N VAL A 8 -47.11 13.33 46.51
CA VAL A 8 -45.83 13.44 47.22
C VAL A 8 -44.82 12.56 46.47
N ILE A 9 -44.14 13.14 45.50
CA ILE A 9 -43.12 12.47 44.68
C ILE A 9 -41.87 12.28 45.55
N GLY A 10 -41.71 11.10 46.14
CA GLY A 10 -40.49 10.74 46.85
C GLY A 10 -39.25 10.80 45.93
N PRO A 11 -38.04 11.06 46.47
CA PRO A 11 -36.82 11.26 45.68
C PRO A 11 -36.44 10.04 44.81
N LYS A 12 -36.93 8.85 45.15
CA LYS A 12 -36.73 7.62 44.37
C LYS A 12 -37.43 7.64 43.00
N TYR A 13 -38.53 8.38 42.86
CA TYR A 13 -39.25 8.52 41.60
C TYR A 13 -38.52 9.45 40.60
N PHE A 14 -37.76 10.42 41.10
CA PHE A 14 -36.90 11.26 40.25
C PHE A 14 -35.79 10.46 39.59
N LEU A 15 -35.20 9.49 40.32
CA LEU A 15 -34.16 8.62 39.77
C LEU A 15 -34.71 7.70 38.68
N GLY A 16 -35.90 7.12 38.90
CA GLY A 16 -36.58 6.29 37.92
C GLY A 16 -36.97 7.05 36.65
N ALA A 17 -37.48 8.28 36.80
CA ALA A 17 -37.84 9.14 35.66
C ALA A 17 -36.61 9.54 34.84
N GLY A 18 -35.50 9.90 35.50
CA GLY A 18 -34.24 10.23 34.83
C GLY A 18 -33.64 9.05 34.06
N ALA A 19 -33.66 7.85 34.66
CA ALA A 19 -33.16 6.64 34.00
C ALA A 19 -34.00 6.26 32.77
N LEU A 20 -35.33 6.35 32.87
CA LEU A 20 -36.23 6.12 31.74
C LEU A 20 -36.01 7.14 30.62
N PHE A 21 -35.84 8.42 30.98
CA PHE A 21 -35.59 9.48 30.01
C PHE A 21 -34.24 9.32 29.30
N GLY A 22 -33.18 8.98 30.05
CA GLY A 22 -31.85 8.69 29.50
C GLY A 22 -31.86 7.46 28.59
N PHE A 23 -32.59 6.41 28.97
CA PHE A 23 -32.76 5.21 28.15
C PHE A 23 -33.54 5.50 26.86
N LEU A 24 -34.58 6.34 26.94
CA LEU A 24 -35.35 6.77 25.78
C LEU A 24 -34.47 7.59 24.82
N LEU A 25 -33.65 8.51 25.34
CA LEU A 25 -32.68 9.27 24.54
C LEU A 25 -31.63 8.36 23.88
N ALA A 26 -31.13 7.35 24.61
CA ALA A 26 -30.19 6.38 24.05
C ALA A 26 -30.82 5.53 22.93
N LEU A 27 -32.09 5.14 23.08
CA LEU A 27 -32.87 4.44 22.06
C LEU A 27 -33.09 5.31 20.82
N ILE A 28 -33.38 6.61 21.00
CA ILE A 28 -33.49 7.57 19.91
C ILE A 28 -32.14 7.69 19.19
N GLY A 29 -31.02 7.79 19.91
CA GLY A 29 -29.69 7.81 19.29
C GLY A 29 -29.33 6.52 18.53
N LEU A 30 -29.87 5.36 18.94
CA LEU A 30 -29.65 4.08 18.25
C LEU A 30 -30.52 3.93 16.99
N LEU A 31 -31.75 4.46 17.02
CA LEU A 31 -32.71 4.42 15.90
C LEU A 31 -32.43 5.50 14.86
N PHE A 32 -31.84 6.61 15.27
CA PHE A 32 -31.33 7.69 14.43
C PHE A 32 -29.80 7.73 14.56
N PRO A 33 -29.06 6.74 14.02
CA PRO A 33 -27.63 6.95 13.79
C PRO A 33 -27.56 8.21 12.92
N GLU A 34 -26.71 9.15 13.32
CA GLU A 34 -26.45 10.41 12.61
C GLU A 34 -25.99 10.09 11.18
N ARG A 35 -26.96 9.81 10.31
CA ARG A 35 -26.80 9.94 8.88
C ARG A 35 -27.01 11.41 8.66
N GLU A 36 -25.95 12.08 8.24
CA GLU A 36 -25.96 13.43 7.69
C GLU A 36 -27.01 13.51 6.58
N ILE A 37 -28.24 13.82 6.97
CA ILE A 37 -29.36 14.02 6.07
C ILE A 37 -29.42 15.52 5.78
N LEU A 38 -28.81 15.88 4.65
CA LEU A 38 -29.50 16.59 3.57
C LEU A 38 -29.94 18.05 3.85
N LEU A 39 -28.97 18.93 4.10
CA LEU A 39 -29.04 20.32 3.59
C LEU A 39 -28.04 20.45 2.44
N SER A 40 -28.43 19.88 1.29
CA SER A 40 -27.65 19.77 0.04
C SER A 40 -26.16 19.55 0.24
N ASP A 41 -25.68 18.31 0.21
CA ASP A 41 -24.24 17.95 0.26
C ASP A 41 -23.52 18.31 -1.06
N THR A 42 -23.84 19.44 -1.64
CA THR A 42 -23.45 19.84 -2.99
C THR A 42 -23.19 21.33 -3.00
N VAL A 43 -22.05 21.72 -3.57
CA VAL A 43 -21.65 23.12 -3.75
C VAL A 43 -21.94 23.60 -5.17
N ALA A 44 -21.86 22.70 -6.16
CA ALA A 44 -22.17 22.97 -7.55
C ALA A 44 -22.57 21.69 -8.29
N GLU A 45 -23.24 21.84 -9.43
CA GLU A 45 -23.58 20.77 -10.36
C GLU A 45 -22.95 21.07 -11.72
N VAL A 46 -22.24 20.10 -12.30
CA VAL A 46 -21.56 20.19 -13.59
C VAL A 46 -22.08 19.09 -14.50
N ASN A 47 -22.94 19.43 -15.45
CA ASN A 47 -23.56 18.50 -16.42
C ASN A 47 -24.19 17.24 -15.78
N GLY A 48 -24.85 17.39 -14.61
CA GLY A 48 -25.47 16.28 -13.89
C GLY A 48 -24.57 15.57 -12.87
N ASN A 49 -23.30 15.95 -12.75
CA ASN A 49 -22.40 15.50 -11.69
C ASN A 49 -22.34 16.53 -10.55
N TYR A 50 -22.45 16.06 -9.31
CA TYR A 50 -22.47 16.91 -8.12
C TYR A 50 -21.07 17.03 -7.49
N ILE A 51 -20.62 18.27 -7.30
CA ILE A 51 -19.40 18.55 -6.51
C ILE A 51 -19.79 18.60 -5.03
N LYS A 52 -19.24 17.69 -4.23
CA LYS A 52 -19.60 17.51 -2.81
C LYS A 52 -19.06 18.62 -1.91
N LYS A 53 -19.79 18.96 -0.85
CA LYS A 53 -19.34 19.93 0.16
C LYS A 53 -18.06 19.46 0.86
N ASP A 54 -17.97 18.18 1.17
CA ASP A 54 -16.78 17.59 1.80
C ASP A 54 -15.51 17.82 1.00
N GLU A 55 -15.58 17.63 -0.32
CA GLU A 55 -14.44 17.83 -1.22
C GLU A 55 -14.02 19.29 -1.27
N TYR A 56 -14.99 20.20 -1.37
CA TYR A 56 -14.76 21.63 -1.31
C TYR A 56 -14.07 22.05 0.01
N PHE A 57 -14.58 21.62 1.17
CA PHE A 57 -14.00 21.95 2.46
C PHE A 57 -12.62 21.32 2.66
N ARG A 58 -12.38 20.10 2.18
CA ARG A 58 -11.05 19.47 2.21
C ARG A 58 -10.04 20.29 1.42
N THR A 59 -10.39 20.71 0.22
CA THR A 59 -9.52 21.52 -0.65
C THR A 59 -9.26 22.90 -0.05
N LEU A 60 -10.28 23.55 0.51
CA LEU A 60 -10.12 24.82 1.25
C LEU A 60 -9.20 24.67 2.46
N THR A 61 -9.36 23.59 3.24
CA THR A 61 -8.54 23.32 4.42
C THR A 61 -7.08 23.10 4.03
N ALA A 62 -6.83 22.35 2.95
CA ALA A 62 -5.49 22.18 2.40
C ALA A 62 -4.86 23.53 2.01
N LEU A 63 -5.62 24.39 1.32
CA LEU A 63 -5.16 25.71 0.90
C LEU A 63 -4.83 26.63 2.09
N SER A 64 -5.66 26.61 3.14
CA SER A 64 -5.39 27.40 4.36
C SER A 64 -4.18 26.90 5.15
N SER A 65 -3.95 25.58 5.15
CA SER A 65 -2.80 24.96 5.81
C SER A 65 -1.48 25.39 5.17
N ASP A 66 -1.47 25.57 3.85
CA ASP A 66 -0.29 26.00 3.09
C ASP A 66 -0.06 27.52 3.16
N SER A 67 -1.13 28.32 3.24
CA SER A 67 -1.02 29.79 3.10
C SER A 67 -0.74 30.54 4.42
N LYS A 68 -0.98 29.95 5.59
CA LYS A 68 -0.99 30.63 6.93
C LYS A 68 -1.89 31.88 7.05
N ASN A 69 -2.51 32.33 5.96
CA ASN A 69 -3.41 33.47 5.89
C ASN A 69 -4.86 33.01 6.04
N PRO A 70 -5.74 33.87 6.60
CA PRO A 70 -7.17 33.60 6.64
C PRO A 70 -7.74 33.43 5.22
N ILE A 71 -8.64 32.48 5.03
CA ILE A 71 -9.31 32.25 3.74
C ILE A 71 -10.17 33.46 3.40
N THR A 72 -9.83 34.13 2.29
CA THR A 72 -10.62 35.23 1.71
C THR A 72 -11.79 34.69 0.88
N GLU A 73 -12.80 35.52 0.63
CA GLU A 73 -13.93 35.14 -0.22
C GLU A 73 -13.49 34.90 -1.68
N GLU A 74 -12.48 35.63 -2.15
CA GLU A 74 -11.86 35.39 -3.45
C GLU A 74 -11.18 34.02 -3.52
N ALA A 75 -10.48 33.59 -2.47
CA ALA A 75 -9.88 32.26 -2.41
C ALA A 75 -10.93 31.15 -2.45
N ARG A 76 -12.09 31.38 -1.83
CA ARG A 76 -13.24 30.45 -1.87
C ARG A 76 -13.82 30.31 -3.27
N ALA A 77 -14.00 31.42 -3.98
CA ALA A 77 -14.48 31.43 -5.35
C ALA A 77 -13.49 30.73 -6.29
N ASN A 78 -12.19 31.02 -6.15
CA ASN A 78 -11.15 30.39 -6.96
C ASN A 78 -11.05 28.88 -6.76
N VAL A 79 -11.22 28.39 -5.53
CA VAL A 79 -11.25 26.93 -5.26
C VAL A 79 -12.46 26.28 -5.91
N LEU A 80 -13.63 26.92 -5.86
CA LEU A 80 -14.83 26.37 -6.49
C LEU A 80 -14.69 26.32 -8.01
N GLU A 81 -14.23 27.41 -8.63
CA GLU A 81 -13.99 27.48 -10.07
C GLU A 81 -13.02 26.39 -10.52
N ARG A 82 -11.94 26.19 -9.76
CA ARG A 82 -10.98 25.14 -10.02
C ARG A 82 -11.59 23.73 -9.95
N LEU A 83 -12.43 23.45 -8.96
CA LEU A 83 -13.11 22.14 -8.88
C LEU A 83 -14.07 21.91 -10.05
N ILE A 84 -14.75 22.97 -10.51
CA ILE A 84 -15.61 22.92 -11.69
C ILE A 84 -14.76 22.63 -12.94
N GLU A 85 -13.65 23.33 -13.13
CA GLU A 85 -12.73 23.12 -14.26
C GLU A 85 -12.16 21.70 -14.24
N GLU A 86 -11.70 21.23 -13.08
CA GLU A 86 -11.18 19.87 -12.91
C GLU A 86 -12.24 18.82 -13.29
N GLU A 87 -13.50 18.97 -12.85
CA GLU A 87 -14.59 18.08 -13.21
C GLU A 87 -14.92 18.11 -14.72
N LEU A 88 -14.94 19.29 -15.34
CA LEU A 88 -15.12 19.42 -16.79
C LEU A 88 -14.02 18.70 -17.59
N LEU A 89 -12.77 18.81 -17.14
CA LEU A 89 -11.64 18.12 -17.77
C LEU A 89 -11.72 16.60 -17.57
N VAL A 90 -12.17 16.14 -16.40
CA VAL A 90 -12.41 14.72 -16.14
C VAL A 90 -13.49 14.17 -17.07
N GLN A 91 -14.63 14.86 -17.19
CA GLN A 91 -15.71 14.47 -18.11
C GLN A 91 -15.17 14.37 -19.54
N ARG A 92 -14.41 15.37 -19.99
CA ARG A 92 -13.81 15.35 -21.31
C ARG A 92 -12.84 14.18 -21.52
N GLY A 93 -12.00 13.89 -20.52
CA GLY A 93 -11.07 12.75 -20.57
C GLY A 93 -11.80 11.40 -20.66
N LEU A 94 -12.95 11.27 -20.00
CA LEU A 94 -13.79 10.08 -20.07
C LEU A 94 -14.47 9.94 -21.43
N GLU A 95 -15.01 11.02 -21.99
CA GLU A 95 -15.57 11.06 -23.36
C GLU A 95 -14.55 10.64 -24.41
N LEU A 96 -13.30 11.07 -24.27
CA LEU A 96 -12.19 10.72 -25.17
C LEU A 96 -11.71 9.27 -24.99
N GLY A 97 -12.23 8.52 -24.02
CA GLY A 97 -11.89 7.11 -23.81
C GLY A 97 -10.54 6.88 -23.13
N PHE A 98 -9.88 7.92 -22.58
CA PHE A 98 -8.56 7.82 -21.96
C PHE A 98 -8.51 6.81 -20.80
N ALA A 99 -9.60 6.67 -20.04
CA ALA A 99 -9.70 5.68 -18.97
C ALA A 99 -9.54 4.22 -19.47
N ARG A 100 -9.83 3.95 -20.75
CA ARG A 100 -9.78 2.61 -21.36
C ARG A 100 -8.57 2.43 -22.25
N GLU A 101 -8.26 3.42 -23.10
CA GLU A 101 -7.24 3.28 -24.14
C GLU A 101 -5.84 3.60 -23.63
N ASP A 102 -5.69 4.62 -22.78
CA ASP A 102 -4.39 5.03 -22.26
C ASP A 102 -3.93 4.10 -21.12
N ARG A 103 -2.73 3.53 -21.28
CA ARG A 103 -2.18 2.57 -20.33
C ARG A 103 -1.85 3.20 -18.97
N LEU A 104 -1.37 4.43 -18.95
CA LEU A 104 -0.98 5.12 -17.71
C LEU A 104 -2.22 5.49 -16.90
N ILE A 105 -3.23 6.07 -17.55
CA ILE A 105 -4.48 6.47 -16.90
C ILE A 105 -5.21 5.24 -16.35
N ARG A 106 -5.33 4.18 -17.16
CA ARG A 106 -5.93 2.92 -16.72
C ARG A 106 -5.20 2.33 -15.51
N ALA A 107 -3.87 2.34 -15.51
CA ALA A 107 -3.08 1.86 -14.36
C ALA A 107 -3.31 2.70 -13.10
N SER A 108 -3.43 4.03 -13.24
CA SER A 108 -3.74 4.94 -12.13
C SER A 108 -5.12 4.67 -11.53
N ILE A 109 -6.15 4.45 -12.37
CA ILE A 109 -7.50 4.10 -11.91
C ILE A 109 -7.47 2.78 -11.12
N VAL A 110 -6.84 1.74 -11.66
CA VAL A 110 -6.70 0.44 -10.96
C VAL A 110 -6.04 0.61 -9.60
N ARG A 111 -4.97 1.42 -9.53
CA ARG A 111 -4.28 1.68 -8.28
C ARG A 111 -5.17 2.40 -7.26
N ALA A 112 -5.94 3.40 -7.70
CA ALA A 112 -6.86 4.13 -6.85
C ALA A 112 -7.92 3.21 -6.25
N VAL A 113 -8.49 2.30 -7.05
CA VAL A 113 -9.47 1.29 -6.59
C VAL A 113 -8.86 0.33 -5.57
N ILE A 114 -7.65 -0.19 -5.82
CA ILE A 114 -6.96 -1.04 -4.84
C ILE A 114 -6.76 -0.29 -3.53
N GLN A 115 -6.36 0.99 -3.61
CA GLN A 115 -6.11 1.80 -2.42
C GLN A 115 -7.39 2.10 -1.63
N SER A 116 -8.52 2.33 -2.31
CA SER A 116 -9.80 2.57 -1.63
C SER A 116 -10.23 1.34 -0.84
N ILE A 117 -10.16 0.15 -1.46
CA ILE A 117 -10.46 -1.13 -0.81
C ILE A 117 -9.54 -1.35 0.41
N ILE A 118 -8.24 -1.09 0.25
CA ILE A 118 -7.30 -1.20 1.38
C ILE A 118 -7.72 -0.24 2.50
N SER A 119 -8.01 1.02 2.19
CA SER A 119 -8.38 2.01 3.20
C SER A 119 -9.65 1.67 3.98
N GLU A 120 -10.64 1.06 3.32
CA GLU A 120 -11.86 0.56 3.97
C GLU A 120 -11.56 -0.64 4.90
N ASN A 121 -10.64 -1.51 4.49
CA ASN A 121 -10.29 -2.74 5.23
C ASN A 121 -9.24 -2.55 6.35
N VAL A 122 -8.60 -1.39 6.46
CA VAL A 122 -7.58 -1.11 7.51
C VAL A 122 -8.16 -1.04 8.93
N SER A 123 -9.48 -1.22 9.09
CA SER A 123 -10.14 -1.19 10.41
C SER A 123 -9.66 -2.29 11.38
N GLU A 124 -9.08 -3.39 10.90
CA GLU A 124 -8.59 -4.47 11.77
C GLU A 124 -7.06 -4.58 11.71
N LYS A 125 -6.38 -4.06 12.74
CA LYS A 125 -4.93 -4.28 12.91
C LYS A 125 -4.71 -5.75 13.28
N PRO A 126 -3.90 -6.51 12.52
CA PRO A 126 -3.66 -7.92 12.82
C PRO A 126 -3.01 -8.08 14.19
N ASN A 127 -3.44 -9.10 14.94
CA ASN A 127 -2.90 -9.38 16.27
C ASN A 127 -1.46 -9.92 16.17
N VAL A 128 -0.63 -9.65 17.18
CA VAL A 128 0.73 -10.19 17.30
C VAL A 128 0.77 -11.71 17.17
N LEU A 129 -0.25 -12.42 17.69
CA LEU A 129 -0.35 -13.87 17.56
C LEU A 129 -0.52 -14.31 16.10
N GLU A 130 -1.39 -13.62 15.35
CA GLU A 130 -1.60 -13.89 13.92
C GLU A 130 -0.35 -13.60 13.10
N LEU A 131 0.35 -12.50 13.40
CA LEU A 131 1.62 -12.16 12.76
C LEU A 131 2.68 -13.25 13.01
N ARG A 132 2.77 -13.76 14.24
CA ARG A 132 3.68 -14.87 14.58
C ARG A 132 3.31 -16.15 13.84
N SER A 133 2.03 -16.52 13.84
CA SER A 133 1.54 -17.69 13.10
C SER A 133 1.80 -17.57 11.61
N TYR A 134 1.51 -16.41 11.01
CA TYR A 134 1.77 -16.14 9.60
C TYR A 134 3.27 -16.24 9.28
N PHE A 135 4.14 -15.66 10.11
CA PHE A 135 5.59 -15.77 9.93
C PHE A 135 6.07 -17.23 9.98
N LEU A 136 5.60 -17.99 10.98
CA LEU A 136 5.97 -19.40 11.13
C LEU A 136 5.48 -20.26 9.96
N LEU A 137 4.28 -20.02 9.47
CA LEU A 137 3.70 -20.73 8.31
C LEU A 137 4.36 -20.35 6.98
N ASN A 138 4.96 -19.16 6.90
CA ASN A 138 5.51 -18.61 5.65
C ASN A 138 7.01 -18.33 5.73
N ARG A 139 7.77 -19.07 6.55
CA ARG A 139 9.22 -18.79 6.76
C ARG A 139 10.00 -18.66 5.46
N ASP A 140 9.67 -19.47 4.46
CA ASP A 140 10.34 -19.45 3.15
C ASP A 140 10.26 -18.09 2.44
N LYS A 141 9.18 -17.32 2.62
CA LYS A 141 9.04 -15.96 2.07
C LYS A 141 10.02 -14.97 2.70
N PHE A 142 10.49 -15.27 3.92
CA PHE A 142 11.38 -14.41 4.70
C PHE A 142 12.83 -14.90 4.70
N LEU A 143 13.13 -16.03 4.07
CA LEU A 143 14.51 -16.50 3.93
C LEU A 143 15.27 -15.58 2.98
N LYS A 144 16.43 -15.08 3.43
CA LYS A 144 17.40 -14.43 2.53
C LYS A 144 17.89 -15.50 1.54
N THR A 145 17.81 -15.22 0.24
CA THR A 145 18.44 -16.06 -0.79
C THR A 145 19.91 -16.31 -0.42
N SER A 146 20.33 -17.59 -0.39
CA SER A 146 21.73 -17.96 -0.18
C SER A 146 22.60 -17.26 -1.22
N ARG A 147 23.67 -16.63 -0.74
CA ARG A 147 24.66 -15.97 -1.59
C ARG A 147 25.98 -16.74 -1.51
N TYR A 148 26.71 -16.75 -2.61
CA TYR A 148 27.91 -17.55 -2.80
C TYR A 148 29.05 -16.65 -3.25
N GLN A 149 30.24 -16.90 -2.70
CA GLN A 149 31.48 -16.39 -3.25
C GLN A 149 31.97 -17.41 -4.27
N VAL A 150 32.29 -16.95 -5.48
CA VAL A 150 32.75 -17.82 -6.57
C VAL A 150 34.05 -17.29 -7.15
N MET A 151 34.93 -18.21 -7.53
CA MET A 151 36.11 -17.94 -8.35
C MET A 151 35.93 -18.67 -9.66
N VAL A 152 36.16 -17.98 -10.78
CA VAL A 152 36.03 -18.56 -12.12
C VAL A 152 37.40 -18.61 -12.77
N TYR A 153 37.78 -19.80 -13.24
CA TYR A 153 38.98 -20.04 -14.00
C TYR A 153 38.58 -20.22 -15.46
N GLN A 154 39.18 -19.44 -16.36
CA GLN A 154 38.91 -19.53 -17.80
C GLN A 154 40.15 -20.07 -18.51
N GLN A 155 39.96 -21.08 -19.35
CA GLN A 155 41.03 -21.70 -20.12
C GLN A 155 40.56 -21.87 -21.56
N SER A 156 41.45 -21.60 -22.52
CA SER A 156 41.15 -21.69 -23.96
C SER A 156 41.09 -23.12 -24.50
N ASP A 157 41.51 -24.12 -23.70
CA ASP A 157 41.65 -25.52 -24.08
C ASP A 157 40.97 -26.45 -23.06
N GLU A 158 40.22 -27.44 -23.55
CA GLU A 158 39.41 -28.37 -22.76
C GLU A 158 40.27 -29.33 -21.93
N VAL A 159 41.40 -29.78 -22.48
CA VAL A 159 42.31 -30.69 -21.76
C VAL A 159 42.90 -29.97 -20.54
N SER A 160 43.28 -28.72 -20.73
CA SER A 160 43.80 -27.84 -19.69
C SER A 160 42.73 -27.47 -18.64
N ALA A 161 41.49 -27.19 -19.08
CA ALA A 161 40.36 -26.96 -18.18
C ALA A 161 40.05 -28.19 -17.31
N THR A 162 40.09 -29.38 -17.90
CA THR A 162 39.85 -30.66 -17.21
C THR A 162 40.93 -30.93 -16.16
N ARG A 163 42.19 -30.69 -16.49
CA ARG A 163 43.32 -30.83 -15.56
C ARG A 163 43.17 -29.92 -14.33
N ILE A 164 42.86 -28.64 -14.55
CA ILE A 164 42.65 -27.66 -13.46
C ILE A 164 41.43 -28.06 -12.63
N SER A 165 40.34 -28.51 -13.26
CA SER A 165 39.14 -28.96 -12.53
C SER A 165 39.43 -30.17 -11.64
N LYS A 166 40.29 -31.09 -12.08
CA LYS A 166 40.71 -32.27 -11.30
C LYS A 166 41.58 -31.84 -10.11
N GLU A 167 42.56 -30.98 -10.36
CA GLU A 167 43.44 -30.41 -9.33
C GLU A 167 42.64 -29.65 -8.25
N LEU A 168 41.67 -28.81 -8.65
CA LEU A 168 40.80 -28.09 -7.72
C LEU A 168 39.92 -29.03 -6.86
N ARG A 169 39.52 -30.18 -7.40
CA ARG A 169 38.73 -31.17 -6.66
C ARG A 169 39.58 -31.89 -5.63
N GLU A 170 40.80 -32.27 -6.00
CA GLU A 170 41.72 -33.07 -5.17
C GLU A 170 42.48 -32.20 -4.15
N ALA A 171 43.14 -31.13 -4.59
CA ALA A 171 43.99 -30.28 -3.75
C ALA A 171 43.26 -29.04 -3.18
N GLY A 172 42.09 -28.68 -3.73
CA GLY A 172 41.31 -27.52 -3.27
C GLY A 172 41.90 -26.15 -3.57
N ARG A 173 43.02 -26.09 -4.28
CA ARG A 173 43.70 -24.89 -4.79
C ARG A 173 44.33 -25.24 -6.14
N THR A 174 44.55 -24.24 -6.98
CA THR A 174 45.29 -24.37 -8.24
C THR A 174 46.11 -23.10 -8.43
N MET A 175 47.28 -23.21 -9.08
CA MET A 175 48.13 -22.07 -9.42
C MET A 175 47.84 -21.52 -10.83
N ALA A 176 46.68 -21.83 -11.41
CA ALA A 176 46.30 -21.38 -12.73
C ALA A 176 46.28 -19.83 -12.81
N PRO A 177 46.99 -19.22 -13.79
CA PRO A 177 47.15 -17.76 -13.88
C PRO A 177 45.88 -17.04 -14.37
N ASN A 178 44.97 -17.75 -15.06
CA ASN A 178 43.82 -17.17 -15.75
C ASN A 178 42.54 -17.20 -14.89
N VAL A 179 42.55 -16.44 -13.79
CA VAL A 179 41.34 -16.19 -13.00
C VAL A 179 40.54 -15.08 -13.67
N TYR A 180 39.33 -15.39 -14.12
CA TYR A 180 38.41 -14.39 -14.65
C TYR A 180 37.95 -13.47 -13.52
N TYR A 181 38.13 -12.15 -13.68
CA TYR A 181 37.80 -11.19 -12.65
C TYR A 181 36.28 -11.11 -12.45
N ILE A 182 35.83 -11.58 -11.30
CA ILE A 182 34.47 -11.39 -10.81
C ILE A 182 34.54 -10.44 -9.63
N PRO A 183 33.62 -9.46 -9.52
CA PRO A 183 33.54 -8.58 -8.36
C PRO A 183 33.52 -9.42 -7.08
N ASN A 184 34.43 -9.13 -6.14
CA ASN A 184 34.58 -9.89 -4.89
C ASN A 184 33.41 -9.64 -3.93
N THR A 185 32.22 -10.09 -4.32
CA THR A 185 30.94 -9.87 -3.66
C THR A 185 30.13 -11.15 -3.63
N LEU A 186 29.27 -11.29 -2.63
CA LEU A 186 28.39 -12.45 -2.48
C LEU A 186 27.27 -12.42 -3.53
N LEU A 187 27.28 -13.40 -4.43
CA LEU A 187 26.34 -13.51 -5.55
C LEU A 187 25.17 -14.45 -5.23
N PRO A 188 23.91 -14.06 -5.50
CA PRO A 188 22.77 -14.96 -5.37
C PRO A 188 22.80 -16.06 -6.45
N LEU A 189 22.24 -17.23 -6.15
CA LEU A 189 22.24 -18.40 -7.05
C LEU A 189 21.77 -18.07 -8.49
N ARG A 190 20.73 -17.24 -8.64
CA ARG A 190 20.23 -16.81 -9.96
C ARG A 190 21.28 -16.10 -10.83
N LYS A 191 22.19 -15.34 -10.23
CA LYS A 191 23.27 -14.64 -10.97
C LYS A 191 24.37 -15.60 -11.39
N LEU A 192 24.58 -16.69 -10.66
CA LEU A 192 25.51 -17.74 -11.05
C LEU A 192 25.06 -18.41 -12.34
N PHE A 193 23.77 -18.76 -12.48
CA PHE A 193 23.21 -19.30 -13.73
C PHE A 193 23.41 -18.38 -14.94
N GLY A 194 23.37 -17.06 -14.74
CA GLY A 194 23.70 -16.08 -15.77
C GLY A 194 25.14 -16.21 -16.26
N LEU A 195 26.11 -16.32 -15.34
CA LEU A 195 27.53 -16.51 -15.70
C LEU A 195 27.77 -17.76 -16.55
N PHE A 196 27.02 -18.84 -16.30
CA PHE A 196 27.10 -20.06 -17.13
C PHE A 196 26.56 -19.87 -18.55
N ARG A 197 25.51 -19.05 -18.73
CA ARG A 197 24.90 -18.80 -20.05
C ARG A 197 25.69 -17.79 -20.88
N SER A 198 26.28 -16.77 -20.24
CA SER A 198 27.06 -15.74 -20.95
C SER A 198 28.40 -16.25 -21.49
N GLY A 199 28.87 -17.40 -21.02
CA GLY A 199 30.14 -18.01 -21.43
C GLY A 199 30.02 -19.18 -22.41
N CYS A 200 28.86 -19.40 -23.04
CA CYS A 200 28.69 -20.52 -23.96
C CYS A 200 29.11 -20.17 -25.40
N GLY A 201 30.42 -20.24 -25.61
CA GLY A 201 30.99 -21.04 -26.68
C GLY A 201 31.88 -22.11 -26.04
N PHE A 202 31.33 -23.30 -25.80
CA PHE A 202 32.01 -24.55 -25.37
C PHE A 202 32.73 -24.60 -24.01
N GLY A 203 32.64 -25.78 -23.36
CA GLY A 203 33.61 -26.23 -22.36
C GLY A 203 33.03 -26.58 -20.99
N PHE A 204 32.86 -27.88 -20.72
CA PHE A 204 32.53 -28.44 -19.42
C PHE A 204 33.51 -27.97 -18.32
N GLY A 205 33.07 -27.08 -17.43
CA GLY A 205 33.82 -26.69 -16.23
C GLY A 205 33.11 -27.11 -14.94
N LYS A 206 33.70 -28.01 -14.15
CA LYS A 206 33.21 -28.34 -12.80
C LYS A 206 33.72 -27.29 -11.79
N PHE A 207 32.81 -26.66 -11.04
CA PHE A 207 33.12 -25.62 -10.07
C PHE A 207 33.07 -26.12 -8.62
N LYS A 208 33.97 -25.60 -7.76
CA LYS A 208 33.97 -25.82 -6.31
C LYS A 208 33.31 -24.62 -5.63
N ILE A 209 32.07 -24.79 -5.18
CA ILE A 209 31.30 -23.76 -4.47
C ILE A 209 31.59 -23.89 -2.97
N ARG A 210 32.11 -22.84 -2.33
CA ARG A 210 32.21 -22.78 -0.87
C ARG A 210 30.93 -22.15 -0.32
N ARG A 211 30.16 -22.90 0.46
CA ARG A 211 29.01 -22.38 1.21
C ARG A 211 29.53 -21.53 2.37
N SER A 212 29.11 -20.28 2.48
CA SER A 212 29.13 -19.59 3.76
C SER A 212 27.79 -19.86 4.44
N ILE A 213 27.84 -20.31 5.69
CA ILE A 213 26.70 -20.25 6.61
C ILE A 213 26.41 -18.77 6.90
#